data_AF-A0A090X5D7-F1
#
_entry.id   AF-A0A090X5D7-F1
#
_cell.length_a   1.000
_cell.length_b   1.000
_cell.length_c   1.000
_cell.angle_alpha   90.00
_cell.angle_beta   90.00
_cell.angle_gamma   90.00
#
_symmetry.space_group_name_H-M   'P 1'
#
loop_
_entity.id
_entity.type
_entity.pdbx_description
1 polymer ?
#
loop_
_entity_poly.entity_id
_entity_poly.type
_entity_poly.pdbx_seq_one_letter_code
_entity_poly.pdbx_strand_id
1 'polypeptide(L)'
;MAQAIADRFAEAFAEYLHKKIRLTHWGYAADEDLSNTDLIKESYKGIRPAPGYPACPDHLEKETIWELLEVEKLIGVTLTESLAMWPAAAVSGVLLR
;
A
#
# COMPACT_ATOMS: atom_id res chain seq x y z
N MET A 1 -19.76 -7.09 -9.52
CA MET A 1 -19.99 -6.32 -8.27
C MET A 1 -18.99 -6.69 -7.18
N ALA A 2 -18.87 -7.96 -6.79
CA ALA A 2 -17.95 -8.38 -5.71
C ALA A 2 -16.48 -7.98 -5.95
N GLN A 3 -15.93 -8.19 -7.15
CA GLN A 3 -14.57 -7.79 -7.50
C GLN A 3 -14.34 -6.28 -7.33
N ALA A 4 -15.24 -5.45 -7.86
CA ALA A 4 -15.12 -4.00 -7.72
C ALA A 4 -15.13 -3.55 -6.25
N ILE A 5 -15.95 -4.18 -5.40
CA ILE A 5 -15.97 -3.90 -3.96
C ILE A 5 -14.66 -4.34 -3.29
N ALA A 6 -14.13 -5.51 -3.65
CA ALA A 6 -12.85 -6.00 -3.15
C ALA A 6 -11.71 -5.02 -3.49
N ASP A 7 -11.67 -4.52 -4.73
CA ASP A 7 -10.67 -3.52 -5.15
C ASP A 7 -10.81 -2.22 -4.35
N ARG A 8 -12.03 -1.78 -4.06
CA ARG A 8 -12.26 -0.60 -3.21
C ARG A 8 -11.80 -0.84 -1.77
N PHE A 9 -11.96 -2.04 -1.23
CA PHE A 9 -11.45 -2.37 0.10
C PHE A 9 -9.92 -2.43 0.14
N ALA A 10 -9.27 -3.00 -0.87
CA ALA A 10 -7.81 -3.04 -0.95
C ALA A 10 -7.20 -1.62 -0.93
N GLU A 11 -7.72 -0.72 -1.76
CA GLU A 11 -7.27 0.68 -1.83
C GLU A 11 -7.60 1.46 -0.54
N ALA A 12 -8.80 1.29 0.00
CA ALA A 12 -9.18 1.93 1.27
C ALA A 12 -8.30 1.46 2.43
N PHE A 13 -7.91 0.19 2.44
CA PHE A 13 -7.02 -0.34 3.46
C PHE A 13 -5.59 0.21 3.31
N ALA A 14 -5.10 0.36 2.09
CA ALA A 14 -3.80 1.01 1.83
C ALA A 14 -3.78 2.46 2.35
N GLU A 15 -4.84 3.25 2.08
CA GLU A 15 -4.95 4.62 2.61
C GLU A 15 -5.05 4.66 4.13
N TYR A 16 -5.87 3.77 4.72
CA TYR A 16 -6.02 3.66 6.17
C TYR A 16 -4.71 3.29 6.87
N LEU A 17 -4.01 2.28 6.35
CA LEU A 17 -2.74 1.82 6.90
C LEU A 17 -1.68 2.93 6.77
N HIS A 18 -1.61 3.61 5.63
CA HIS A 18 -0.71 4.74 5.46
C HIS A 18 -1.00 5.84 6.49
N LYS A 19 -2.26 6.26 6.66
CA LYS A 19 -2.66 7.20 7.72
C LYS A 19 -2.23 6.72 9.11
N LYS A 20 -2.50 5.45 9.46
CA LYS A 20 -2.07 4.86 10.73
C LYS A 20 -0.56 4.93 10.94
N ILE A 21 0.23 4.70 9.90
CA ILE A 21 1.68 4.77 9.99
C ILE A 21 2.15 6.21 10.23
N ARG A 22 1.61 7.18 9.49
CA ARG A 22 1.94 8.61 9.72
C ARG A 22 1.62 9.09 11.12
N LEU A 23 0.44 8.71 11.63
CA LEU A 23 -0.06 9.13 12.93
C LEU A 23 0.57 8.39 14.12
N THR A 24 0.78 7.08 13.98
CA THR A 24 1.03 6.20 15.15
C THR A 24 2.28 5.33 15.02
N HIS A 25 2.43 4.53 13.96
CA HIS A 25 3.54 3.57 13.89
C HIS A 25 4.90 4.24 13.61
N TRP A 26 4.91 5.23 12.71
CA TRP A 26 6.07 6.08 12.47
C TRP A 26 5.92 7.43 13.21
N GLY A 27 4.69 7.95 13.32
CA GLY A 27 4.36 9.04 14.24
C GLY A 27 4.94 10.41 13.86
N TYR A 28 5.38 10.60 12.61
CA TYR A 28 5.97 11.87 12.19
C TYR A 28 4.97 12.98 11.92
N ALA A 29 3.67 12.67 11.95
CA ALA A 29 2.57 13.61 11.76
C ALA A 29 1.44 13.32 12.76
N ALA A 30 1.76 13.13 14.04
CA ALA A 30 0.80 12.69 15.08
C ALA A 30 -0.45 13.59 15.21
N ASP A 31 -0.33 14.89 14.89
CA ASP A 31 -1.41 15.87 14.95
C ASP A 31 -2.17 16.05 13.62
N GLU A 32 -1.94 15.19 12.61
CA GLU A 32 -2.63 15.26 11.33
C GLU A 32 -4.13 14.95 11.49
N ASP A 33 -4.96 15.93 11.10
CA ASP A 33 -6.43 15.82 11.07
C ASP A 33 -6.98 16.10 9.66
N LEU A 34 -6.78 15.14 8.76
CA LEU A 34 -7.22 15.24 7.35
C LEU A 34 -8.56 14.54 7.12
N SER A 35 -9.42 15.19 6.33
CA SER A 35 -10.66 14.60 5.82
C SER A 35 -10.36 13.55 4.74
N ASN A 36 -11.33 12.70 4.42
CA ASN A 36 -11.18 11.74 3.32
C ASN A 36 -10.89 12.41 1.96
N THR A 37 -11.45 13.60 1.73
CA THR A 37 -11.17 14.36 0.50
C THR A 37 -9.72 14.84 0.46
N ASP A 38 -9.15 15.23 1.60
CA ASP A 38 -7.75 15.64 1.67
C ASP A 38 -6.79 14.46 1.53
N LEU A 39 -7.17 13.27 2.03
CA LEU A 39 -6.44 12.02 1.80
C LEU A 39 -6.39 11.64 0.32
N ILE A 40 -7.52 11.73 -0.40
CA ILE A 40 -7.59 11.47 -1.85
C ILE A 40 -6.75 12.49 -2.64
N LYS A 41 -6.64 13.73 -2.16
CA LYS A 41 -5.77 14.76 -2.74
C LYS A 41 -4.30 14.61 -2.32
N GLU A 42 -3.98 13.60 -1.51
CA GLU A 42 -2.64 13.35 -0.98
C GLU A 42 -2.05 14.56 -0.24
N SER A 43 -2.89 15.30 0.50
CA SER A 43 -2.48 16.53 1.21
C SER A 43 -1.66 16.28 2.49
N TYR A 44 -1.26 15.04 2.75
CA TYR A 44 -0.38 14.66 3.85
C TYR A 44 1.10 14.74 3.43
N LYS A 45 2.00 14.71 4.42
CA LYS A 45 3.43 14.57 4.18
C LYS A 45 3.80 13.09 4.00
N GLY A 46 4.71 12.82 3.06
CA GLY A 46 5.18 11.48 2.74
C GLY A 46 4.45 10.84 1.56
N ILE A 47 5.03 9.77 1.02
CA ILE A 47 4.51 9.05 -0.15
C ILE A 47 4.59 7.54 0.08
N ARG A 48 3.74 6.80 -0.66
CA ARG A 48 3.67 5.33 -0.60
C ARG A 48 3.88 4.66 -1.97
N PRO A 49 5.03 4.86 -2.64
CA PRO A 49 5.23 4.36 -4.01
C PRO A 49 5.16 2.83 -4.06
N ALA A 50 4.52 2.32 -5.12
CA ALA A 50 4.33 0.90 -5.37
C ALA A 50 5.17 0.46 -6.59
N PRO A 51 5.89 -0.69 -6.51
CA PRO A 51 6.59 -1.26 -7.66
C PRO A 51 5.69 -1.51 -8.86
N GLY A 52 6.10 -1.02 -10.03
CA GLY A 52 5.36 -0.99 -11.29
C GLY A 52 4.74 0.36 -11.66
N TYR A 53 4.73 1.33 -10.73
CA TYR A 53 4.32 2.70 -11.04
C TYR A 53 5.47 3.52 -11.62
N PRO A 54 5.23 4.65 -12.31
CA PRO A 54 6.29 5.45 -12.93
C PRO A 54 7.43 5.89 -11.99
N ALA A 55 7.16 6.08 -10.70
CA ALA A 55 8.16 6.44 -9.70
C ALA A 55 9.09 5.27 -9.30
N CYS A 56 8.66 4.03 -9.53
CA CYS A 56 9.39 2.80 -9.25
C CYS A 56 8.95 1.73 -10.28
N PRO A 57 9.42 1.81 -11.54
CA PRO A 57 8.86 1.03 -12.64
C PRO A 57 9.27 -0.45 -12.61
N ASP A 58 10.30 -0.80 -11.84
CA ASP A 58 10.76 -2.18 -11.73
C ASP A 58 9.81 -3.01 -10.85
N HIS A 59 9.23 -4.06 -11.41
CA HIS A 59 8.34 -4.95 -10.69
C HIS A 59 9.08 -5.92 -9.76
N LEU A 60 10.38 -6.17 -9.99
CA LEU A 60 11.20 -7.11 -9.21
C LEU A 60 11.30 -6.70 -7.74
N GLU A 61 11.19 -5.40 -7.45
CA GLU A 61 11.19 -4.88 -6.07
C GLU A 61 10.04 -5.44 -5.20
N LYS A 62 9.00 -6.04 -5.79
CA LYS A 62 7.99 -6.76 -5.01
C LYS A 62 8.56 -7.98 -4.29
N GLU A 63 9.52 -8.68 -4.87
CA GLU A 63 10.14 -9.85 -4.24
C GLU A 63 10.79 -9.46 -2.91
N THR A 64 11.51 -8.33 -2.90
CA THR A 64 12.11 -7.75 -1.69
C THR A 64 11.06 -7.46 -0.61
N ILE A 65 9.92 -6.88 -0.99
CA ILE A 65 8.81 -6.62 -0.04
C ILE A 65 8.26 -7.95 0.51
N TRP A 66 8.08 -8.96 -0.35
CA TRP A 66 7.55 -10.27 0.01
C TRP A 66 8.45 -10.99 1.01
N GLU A 67 9.77 -10.95 0.79
CA GLU A 67 10.76 -11.54 1.68
C GLU A 67 10.82 -10.80 3.02
N LEU A 68 10.95 -9.47 3.00
CA LEU A 68 11.11 -8.66 4.21
C LEU A 68 9.92 -8.73 5.16
N LEU A 69 8.71 -8.79 4.62
CA LEU A 69 7.47 -8.80 5.41
C LEU A 69 6.86 -10.20 5.57
N GLU A 70 7.50 -11.25 5.05
CA GLU A 70 6.98 -12.62 5.05
C GLU A 70 5.52 -12.72 4.53
N VAL A 71 5.20 -11.97 3.47
CA VAL A 71 3.81 -11.69 3.03
C VAL A 71 3.00 -12.95 2.78
N GLU A 72 3.54 -13.90 2.01
CA GLU A 72 2.85 -15.14 1.66
C GLU A 72 2.54 -15.97 2.92
N LYS A 73 3.46 -16.02 3.87
CA LYS A 73 3.30 -16.77 5.12
C LYS A 73 2.28 -16.12 6.07
N LEU A 74 2.29 -14.79 6.18
CA LEU A 74 1.47 -14.08 7.17
C LEU A 74 0.05 -13.81 6.69
N ILE A 75 -0.13 -13.49 5.41
CA ILE A 75 -1.44 -13.09 4.86
C ILE A 75 -1.88 -13.87 3.63
N GLY A 76 -1.07 -14.81 3.13
CA GLY A 76 -1.45 -15.71 2.03
C GLY A 76 -1.51 -15.07 0.65
N VAL A 77 -1.06 -13.82 0.49
CA VAL A 77 -0.99 -13.16 -0.81
C VAL A 77 0.30 -13.58 -1.52
N THR A 78 0.19 -14.07 -2.75
CA THR A 78 1.31 -14.60 -3.54
C THR A 78 1.65 -13.72 -4.73
N LEU A 79 2.84 -13.91 -5.30
CA LEU A 79 3.24 -13.33 -6.57
C LEU A 79 3.13 -14.37 -7.68
N THR A 80 2.58 -13.99 -8.83
CA THR A 80 2.59 -14.82 -10.04
C THR A 80 3.98 -14.79 -10.70
N GLU A 81 4.19 -15.61 -11.73
CA GLU A 81 5.41 -15.59 -12.55
C GLU A 81 5.72 -14.22 -13.17
N SER A 82 4.69 -13.37 -13.37
CA SER A 82 4.81 -12.01 -13.87
C SER A 82 4.81 -10.95 -12.77
N LEU A 83 4.96 -11.34 -11.50
CA LEU A 83 4.96 -10.46 -10.33
C LEU A 83 3.66 -9.65 -10.16
N ALA A 84 2.54 -10.21 -10.61
CA ALA A 84 1.22 -9.75 -10.23
C ALA A 84 0.86 -10.34 -8.85
N MET A 85 0.14 -9.58 -8.03
CA MET A 85 -0.32 -10.05 -6.72
C MET A 85 -1.58 -10.91 -6.88
N TRP A 86 -1.67 -12.00 -6.10
CA TRP A 86 -2.85 -12.84 -6.02
C TRP A 86 -3.26 -13.07 -4.56
N PRO A 87 -4.51 -12.75 -4.16
CA PRO A 87 -5.62 -12.22 -4.97
C PRO A 87 -5.35 -10.85 -5.62
N ALA A 88 -6.03 -10.58 -6.75
CA ALA A 88 -5.81 -9.35 -7.52
C ALA A 88 -6.14 -8.06 -6.75
N ALA A 89 -7.12 -8.11 -5.83
CA ALA A 89 -7.46 -7.01 -4.94
C ALA A 89 -6.43 -6.90 -3.80
N ALA A 90 -5.23 -6.46 -4.14
CA ALA A 90 -4.11 -6.28 -3.22
C ALA A 90 -3.30 -5.03 -3.58
N VAL A 91 -2.66 -4.42 -2.59
CA VAL A 91 -1.78 -3.26 -2.74
C VAL A 91 -0.51 -3.49 -1.91
N SER A 92 0.65 -3.21 -2.50
CA SER A 92 1.95 -3.28 -1.83
C SER A 92 2.80 -2.08 -2.22
N GLY A 93 3.62 -1.57 -1.31
CA GLY A 93 4.54 -0.48 -1.61
C GLY A 93 5.47 -0.17 -0.44
N VAL A 94 6.33 0.81 -0.63
CA VAL A 94 7.26 1.31 0.39
C VAL A 94 6.75 2.65 0.92
N LEU A 95 7.19 3.05 2.11
CA LEU A 95 6.79 4.31 2.74
C LEU A 95 7.99 5.24 2.87
N LEU A 96 7.83 6.49 2.43
CA LEU A 96 8.83 7.54 2.50
C LEU A 96 8.22 8.79 3.14
N ARG A 97 9.02 9.56 3.87
CA ARG A 97 8.62 10.80 4.57
C ARG A 97 9.13 12.05 3.85
#